data_AF-A0A9Q0XZ09-F1
#
_entry.id   AF-A0A9Q0XZ09-F1
#
_cell.length_a   1.000
_cell.length_b   1.000
_cell.length_c   1.000
_cell.angle_alpha   90.00
_cell.angle_beta   90.00
_cell.angle_gamma   90.00
#
_symmetry.space_group_name_H-M   'P 1'
#
loop_
_entity.id
_entity.type
_entity.pdbx_description
1 polymer ?
#
loop_
_entity_poly.entity_id
_entity_poly.type
_entity_poly.pdbx_seq_one_letter_code
_entity_poly.pdbx_strand_id
1 'polypeptide(L)'
;PKLAAWFTGELTELKQVARRAKRRWWKTQIETDKETVKGLWKAYSKAVEATKKSFFSTTIDLTQNCPMQLFRIVKSLLHIDPRMDNTDHSVSRYEEIAQHLAGKIEKIWMLLLIPRACK
;
A
#
# COMPACT_ATOMS: atom_id res chain seq x y z
N PRO A 1 16.51 17.20 -4.13
CA PRO A 1 15.14 16.85 -3.68
C PRO A 1 14.96 17.15 -2.18
N LYS A 2 14.05 18.06 -1.83
CA LYS A 2 13.72 18.37 -0.43
C LYS A 2 12.98 17.16 0.15
N LEU A 3 13.57 16.50 1.15
CA LEU A 3 12.91 15.41 1.86
C LEU A 3 11.72 15.97 2.64
N ALA A 4 10.67 15.16 2.79
CA ALA A 4 9.52 15.54 3.59
C ALA A 4 9.95 15.76 5.05
N ALA A 5 9.34 16.72 5.73
CA ALA A 5 9.73 17.12 7.09
C ALA A 5 9.65 15.98 8.13
N TRP A 6 8.80 14.98 7.89
CA TRP A 6 8.67 13.78 8.74
C TRP A 6 9.73 12.71 8.47
N PHE A 7 10.57 12.86 7.45
CA PHE A 7 11.53 11.82 7.06
C PHE A 7 12.85 11.98 7.83
N THR A 8 13.10 11.06 8.76
CA THR A 8 14.24 11.12 9.70
C THR A 8 15.48 10.37 9.19
N GLY A 9 16.62 10.61 9.84
CA GLY A 9 17.87 9.88 9.59
C GLY A 9 17.71 8.37 9.83
N GLU A 10 17.03 7.98 10.91
CA GLU A 10 16.75 6.58 11.24
C GLU A 10 16.00 5.84 10.11
N LEU A 11 14.99 6.47 9.51
CA LEU A 11 14.27 5.91 8.36
C LEU A 11 15.20 5.74 7.16
N THR A 12 16.13 6.66 6.97
CA THR A 12 17.13 6.58 5.90
C THR A 12 18.05 5.39 6.10
N GLU A 13 18.57 5.21 7.31
CA GLU A 13 19.45 4.10 7.66
C GLU A 13 18.73 2.75 7.50
N LEU A 14 17.53 2.62 8.04
CA LEU A 14 16.73 1.40 7.94
C LEU A 14 16.42 1.05 6.47
N LYS A 15 16.09 2.05 5.66
CA LYS A 15 15.90 1.90 4.21
C LYS A 15 17.19 1.45 3.50
N GLN A 16 18.33 2.02 3.89
CA GLN A 16 19.62 1.62 3.33
C GLN A 16 19.97 0.17 3.69
N VAL A 17 19.74 -0.25 4.94
CA VAL A 17 19.93 -1.63 5.40
C VAL A 17 19.05 -2.58 4.59
N ALA A 18 17.75 -2.29 4.43
CA ALA A 18 16.83 -3.08 3.61
C ALA A 18 17.30 -3.19 2.15
N ARG A 19 17.78 -2.08 1.55
CA ARG A 19 18.34 -2.08 0.19
C ARG A 19 19.63 -2.88 0.06
N ARG A 20 20.54 -2.78 1.02
CA ARG A 20 21.79 -3.57 1.05
C ARG A 20 21.47 -5.06 1.14
N ALA A 21 20.55 -5.45 2.02
CA ALA A 21 20.09 -6.84 2.14
C ALA A 21 19.46 -7.34 0.84
N LYS A 22 18.61 -6.53 0.20
CA LYS A 22 17.98 -6.89 -1.10
C LYS A 22 19.02 -7.11 -2.20
N ARG A 23 20.04 -6.25 -2.29
CA ARG A 23 21.15 -6.43 -3.25
C ARG A 23 21.98 -7.68 -2.97
N ARG A 24 22.17 -8.05 -1.70
CA ARG A 24 22.84 -9.31 -1.33
C ARG A 24 22.00 -10.51 -1.76
N TRP A 25 20.72 -10.53 -1.41
CA TRP A 25 19.80 -11.59 -1.83
C TRP A 25 19.77 -11.76 -3.35
N TRP A 26 19.76 -10.68 -4.13
CA TRP A 26 19.80 -10.78 -5.59
C TRP A 26 21.03 -11.51 -6.13
N LYS A 27 22.16 -11.44 -5.42
CA LYS A 27 23.39 -12.16 -5.78
C LYS A 27 23.42 -13.59 -5.28
N THR A 28 22.91 -13.84 -4.08
CA THR A 28 23.01 -15.14 -3.40
C THR A 28 21.83 -16.07 -3.73
N GLN A 29 20.64 -15.52 -3.98
CA GLN A 29 19.37 -16.23 -4.19
C GLN A 29 19.00 -17.21 -3.06
N ILE A 30 19.53 -17.01 -1.86
CA ILE A 30 19.25 -17.86 -0.70
C ILE A 30 17.88 -17.48 -0.10
N GLU A 31 17.06 -18.46 0.26
CA GLU A 31 15.70 -18.23 0.78
C GLU A 31 15.73 -17.56 2.18
N THR A 32 16.73 -17.84 3.02
CA THR A 32 16.90 -17.17 4.32
C THR A 32 17.18 -15.66 4.17
N ASP A 33 17.96 -15.27 3.16
CA ASP A 33 18.21 -13.86 2.82
C ASP A 33 16.93 -13.17 2.35
N LYS A 34 16.09 -13.86 1.59
CA LYS A 34 14.78 -13.35 1.12
C LYS A 34 13.85 -13.05 2.30
N GLU A 35 13.79 -13.94 3.28
CA GLU A 35 12.96 -13.73 4.47
C GLU A 35 13.48 -12.56 5.32
N THR A 36 14.81 -12.44 5.44
CA THR A 36 15.46 -11.28 6.07
C THR A 36 15.09 -9.98 5.37
N VAL A 37 15.11 -9.96 4.02
CA VAL A 37 14.72 -8.78 3.23
C VAL A 37 13.26 -8.41 3.48
N LYS A 38 12.33 -9.38 3.48
CA LYS A 38 10.92 -9.12 3.81
C LYS A 38 10.78 -8.52 5.21
N GLY A 39 11.47 -9.09 6.20
CA GLY A 39 11.48 -8.59 7.58
C GLY A 39 11.94 -7.14 7.67
N LEU A 40 13.04 -6.79 6.98
CA LEU A 40 13.58 -5.44 6.94
C LEU A 40 12.64 -4.43 6.26
N TRP A 41 11.99 -4.81 5.16
CA TRP A 41 11.01 -3.93 4.51
C TRP A 41 9.74 -3.74 5.34
N LYS A 42 9.30 -4.79 6.05
CA LYS A 42 8.18 -4.70 6.99
C LYS A 42 8.51 -3.78 8.18
N ALA A 43 9.72 -3.91 8.74
CA ALA A 43 10.22 -3.03 9.79
C ALA A 43 10.28 -1.57 9.31
N TYR A 44 10.80 -1.34 8.10
CA TYR A 44 10.80 -0.01 7.49
C TYR A 44 9.41 0.57 7.30
N SER A 45 8.43 -0.20 6.80
CA SER A 45 7.04 0.27 6.65
C SER A 45 6.44 0.69 7.98
N LYS A 46 6.58 -0.16 9.02
CA LYS A 46 6.10 0.15 10.38
C LYS A 46 6.76 1.40 10.95
N ALA A 47 8.06 1.58 10.76
CA ALA A 47 8.78 2.76 11.21
C ALA A 47 8.25 4.01 10.49
N VAL A 48 8.06 3.96 9.17
CA VAL A 48 7.50 5.08 8.39
C VAL A 48 6.11 5.46 8.90
N GLU A 49 5.25 4.47 9.13
CA GLU A 49 3.90 4.70 9.67
C GLU A 49 3.94 5.35 11.05
N ALA A 50 4.78 4.84 11.96
CA ALA A 50 4.95 5.38 13.30
C ALA A 50 5.46 6.81 13.29
N THR A 51 6.52 7.10 12.52
CA THR A 51 7.10 8.45 12.41
C THR A 51 6.11 9.43 11.78
N LYS A 52 5.43 9.04 10.70
CA LYS A 52 4.39 9.88 10.09
C LYS A 52 3.28 10.18 11.08
N LYS A 53 2.74 9.16 11.76
CA LYS A 53 1.68 9.33 12.75
C LYS A 53 2.11 10.28 13.86
N SER A 54 3.31 10.10 14.42
CA SER A 54 3.84 10.99 15.45
C SER A 54 3.95 12.42 14.94
N PHE A 55 4.56 12.64 13.78
CA PHE A 55 4.75 13.97 13.21
C PHE A 55 3.42 14.70 12.98
N PHE A 56 2.46 14.04 12.33
CA PHE A 56 1.17 14.66 12.05
C PHE A 56 0.33 14.84 13.30
N SER A 57 0.40 13.94 14.29
CA SER A 57 -0.24 14.14 15.60
C SER A 57 0.28 15.40 16.27
N THR A 58 1.61 15.55 16.41
CA THR A 58 2.21 16.74 16.99
C THR A 58 1.85 18.01 16.20
N THR A 59 1.82 17.92 14.87
CA THR A 59 1.45 19.08 14.03
C THR A 59 -0.03 19.47 14.22
N ILE A 60 -0.93 18.48 14.36
CA ILE A 60 -2.35 18.72 14.65
C ILE A 60 -2.49 19.39 16.02
N ASP A 61 -1.79 18.88 17.04
CA ASP A 61 -1.82 19.44 18.40
C ASP A 61 -1.36 20.90 18.44
N LEU A 62 -0.28 21.23 17.70
CA LEU A 62 0.21 22.61 17.57
C LEU A 62 -0.76 23.53 16.82
N THR A 63 -1.63 22.98 15.97
CA THR A 63 -2.57 23.75 15.13
C THR A 63 -4.00 23.75 15.64
N GLN A 64 -4.26 23.21 16.84
CA GLN A 64 -5.60 23.12 17.44
C GLN A 64 -6.35 24.46 17.48
N ASN A 65 -5.64 25.58 17.66
CA ASN A 65 -6.22 26.93 17.71
C ASN A 65 -6.35 27.61 16.33
N CYS A 66 -5.99 26.92 15.24
CA CYS A 66 -5.95 27.46 13.88
C CYS A 66 -6.64 26.51 12.88
N PRO A 67 -7.98 26.54 12.75
CA PRO A 67 -8.74 25.58 11.94
C PRO A 67 -8.29 25.56 10.47
N MET A 68 -7.90 26.71 9.90
CA MET A 68 -7.41 26.78 8.52
C MET A 68 -6.11 25.98 8.30
N GLN A 69 -5.24 25.91 9.30
CA GLN A 69 -4.02 25.10 9.22
C GLN A 69 -4.34 23.61 9.32
N LEU A 70 -5.27 23.23 10.21
CA LEU A 70 -5.78 21.87 10.33
C LEU A 70 -6.35 21.37 9.00
N PHE A 71 -7.22 22.15 8.35
CA PHE A 71 -7.79 21.79 7.05
C PHE A 71 -6.73 21.61 5.95
N ARG A 72 -5.68 22.43 5.95
CA ARG A 72 -4.55 22.26 5.01
C ARG A 72 -3.81 20.94 5.25
N ILE A 73 -3.56 20.59 6.51
CA ILE A 73 -2.91 19.33 6.89
C ILE A 73 -3.77 18.14 6.47
N VAL A 74 -5.06 18.15 6.81
CA VAL A 74 -6.01 17.09 6.43
C VAL A 74 -6.10 16.95 4.90
N LYS A 75 -6.20 18.06 4.16
CA LYS A 75 -6.21 18.04 2.70
C LYS A 75 -4.93 17.45 2.11
N SER A 76 -3.76 17.69 2.73
CA SER A 76 -2.49 17.11 2.31
C SER A 76 -2.39 15.60 2.60
N LEU A 77 -3.04 15.12 3.66
CA LEU A 77 -3.12 13.70 3.98
C LEU A 77 -4.07 12.94 3.04
N LEU A 78 -5.16 13.59 2.62
CA LEU A 78 -6.16 13.03 1.72
C LEU A 78 -5.76 13.06 0.25
N HIS A 79 -4.86 13.96 -0.17
CA HIS A 79 -4.24 13.88 -1.49
C HIS A 79 -3.20 12.77 -1.51
N ILE A 80 -3.68 11.54 -1.69
CA ILE A 80 -2.85 10.41 -2.08
C ILE A 80 -2.43 10.68 -3.52
N ASP A 81 -1.14 10.89 -3.76
CA ASP A 81 -0.61 10.99 -5.13
C ASP A 81 -0.96 9.67 -5.86
N PRO A 82 -1.72 9.71 -6.96
CA PRO A 82 -2.10 8.49 -7.71
C PRO A 82 -0.88 7.71 -8.21
N ARG A 83 0.33 8.31 -8.24
CA ARG A 83 1.58 7.62 -8.54
C ARG A 83 2.11 6.72 -7.41
N MET A 84 1.59 6.88 -6.20
CA MET A 84 1.92 6.03 -5.04
C MET A 84 1.01 4.81 -4.92
N ASP A 85 -0.05 4.74 -5.73
CA ASP A 85 -0.81 3.52 -5.97
C ASP A 85 0.04 2.56 -6.82
N ASN A 86 1.08 1.97 -6.23
CA ASN A 86 1.80 0.84 -6.80
C ASN A 86 0.94 -0.42 -6.69
N THR A 87 -0.30 -0.35 -7.18
CA THR A 87 -1.09 -1.53 -7.48
C THR A 87 -1.00 -1.83 -8.98
N ASP A 88 0.22 -2.09 -9.47
CA ASP A 88 0.38 -2.89 -10.70
C ASP A 88 -0.31 -4.28 -10.56
N HIS A 89 -0.62 -4.68 -9.32
CA HIS A 89 -1.41 -5.87 -8.99
C HIS A 89 -2.93 -5.63 -8.94
N SER A 90 -3.42 -4.38 -8.98
CA SER A 90 -4.86 -4.14 -8.91
C SER A 90 -5.54 -4.43 -10.24
N VAL A 91 -4.95 -4.04 -11.38
CA VAL A 91 -5.53 -4.28 -12.70
C VAL A 91 -5.73 -5.78 -12.95
N SER A 92 -4.71 -6.60 -12.66
CA SER A 92 -4.83 -8.08 -12.76
C SER A 92 -5.91 -8.64 -11.84
N ARG A 93 -5.99 -8.15 -10.60
CA ARG A 93 -6.97 -8.63 -9.61
C ARG A 93 -8.40 -8.15 -9.93
N TYR A 94 -8.57 -6.98 -10.52
CA TYR A 94 -9.87 -6.49 -11.01
C TYR A 94 -10.36 -7.33 -12.19
N GLU A 95 -9.46 -7.70 -13.11
CA GLU A 95 -9.77 -8.57 -14.24
C GLU A 95 -10.16 -9.98 -13.77
N GLU A 96 -9.44 -10.56 -12.80
CA GLU A 96 -9.78 -11.85 -12.18
C GLU A 96 -11.17 -11.84 -11.53
N ILE A 97 -11.51 -10.77 -10.83
CA ILE A 97 -12.84 -10.60 -10.20
C ILE A 97 -13.91 -10.42 -11.28
N ALA A 98 -13.65 -9.62 -12.31
CA ALA A 98 -14.60 -9.38 -13.40
C ALA A 98 -14.93 -10.68 -14.14
N GLN A 99 -13.92 -11.50 -14.48
CA GLN A 99 -14.10 -12.80 -15.11
C GLN A 99 -14.88 -13.77 -14.21
N HIS A 100 -14.59 -13.79 -12.90
CA HIS A 100 -15.32 -14.63 -11.95
C HIS A 100 -16.81 -14.25 -11.88
N LEU A 101 -17.12 -12.96 -11.85
CA LEU A 101 -18.50 -12.47 -11.82
C LEU A 101 -19.22 -12.74 -13.14
N ALA A 102 -18.57 -12.49 -14.28
CA ALA A 102 -19.11 -12.78 -15.61
C ALA A 102 -19.49 -14.27 -15.74
N GLY A 103 -18.61 -15.19 -15.34
CA GLY A 103 -18.91 -16.62 -15.38
C GLY A 103 -20.05 -17.05 -14.44
N LYS A 104 -20.23 -16.37 -13.29
CA LYS A 104 -21.41 -16.60 -12.43
C LYS A 104 -22.70 -16.12 -13.07
N ILE A 105 -22.66 -14.95 -13.71
CA ILE A 105 -23.81 -14.38 -14.42
C ILE A 105 -24.22 -15.27 -15.59
N GLU A 106 -23.26 -15.75 -16.39
CA GLU A 106 -23.53 -16.70 -17.48
C GLU A 106 -24.16 -17.99 -16.97
N LYS A 107 -23.67 -18.56 -15.86
CA LYS A 107 -24.29 -19.74 -15.25
C LYS A 107 -25.73 -19.48 -14.83
N ILE A 108 -26.01 -18.32 -14.24
CA ILE A 108 -27.37 -17.92 -13.86
C ILE A 108 -28.25 -17.79 -15.11
N TRP A 109 -27.75 -17.12 -16.16
CA TRP A 109 -28.48 -16.99 -17.41
C TRP A 109 -28.74 -18.33 -18.09
N MET A 110 -27.77 -19.24 -18.09
CA MET A 110 -27.95 -20.61 -18.60
C MET A 110 -29.00 -21.38 -17.79
N LEU A 111 -29.00 -21.26 -16.46
CA LEU A 111 -30.03 -21.87 -15.61
C LEU A 111 -31.43 -21.30 -15.85
N LEU A 112 -31.53 -20.04 -16.26
CA LEU A 112 -32.79 -19.38 -16.60
C LEU A 112 -33.22 -19.62 -18.06
N LEU A 113 -32.28 -19.89 -18.98
CA LEU A 113 -32.55 -20.21 -20.39
C LEU A 113 -32.78 -21.70 -20.66
N ILE A 114 -32.45 -22.62 -19.74
CA ILE A 114 -32.83 -24.03 -19.88
C ILE A 114 -34.37 -24.09 -19.87
N PRO A 115 -35.02 -24.54 -20.95
CA PRO A 115 -36.45 -24.78 -20.92
C PRO A 115 -36.69 -25.82 -19.82
N ARG A 116 -37.42 -25.44 -18.77
CA ARG A 116 -37.92 -26.42 -17.80
C ARG A 116 -38.82 -27.37 -18.59
N ALA A 117 -38.31 -28.54 -18.94
CA ALA A 117 -39.10 -29.59 -19.55
C ALA A 117 -40.26 -29.91 -18.59
N CYS A 118 -41.47 -29.50 -18.96
CA CYS A 118 -42.69 -29.92 -18.28
C CYS A 118 -42.72 -31.44 -18.34
N LYS A 119 -42.77 -32.09 -17.17
CA LYS A 119 -43.25 -33.47 -17.04
C LYS A 119 -44.77 -33.48 -17.04
#